data_AF-A0A7J7J6Z3-F1
#
_entry.id   AF-A0A7J7J6Z3-F1
#
_cell.length_a   1.000
_cell.length_b   1.000
_cell.length_c   1.000
_cell.angle_alpha   90.00
_cell.angle_beta   90.00
_cell.angle_gamma   90.00
#
_symmetry.space_group_name_H-M   'P 1'
#
loop_
_entity.id
_entity.type
_entity.pdbx_description
1 polymer ?
#
loop_
_entity_poly.entity_id
_entity_poly.type
_entity_poly.pdbx_seq_one_letter_code
_entity_poly.pdbx_strand_id
1 'polypeptide(L)'
;MYILQGDACCTVSLFADARSQSLGALNKTKFNFYFIFKSLMYLHPVYVMVVLIASIFIIGSWALRVCEIDHQVLNRSYWNSLWLVAITFLSVGYGDIVPYTSCGRAIAVSVGMLGSGCTALVVAVLAQKLELSRAEKYVHNFD
;
A
#
# COMPACT_ATOMS: atom_id res chain seq x y z
N MET A 1 -15.04 -13.00 9.08
CA MET A 1 -13.89 -12.14 9.44
C MET A 1 -12.75 -12.91 10.12
N TYR A 2 -13.03 -13.87 11.01
CA TYR A 2 -11.99 -14.71 11.65
C TYR A 2 -11.24 -15.68 10.71
N ILE A 3 -11.86 -16.12 9.61
CA ILE A 3 -11.25 -17.07 8.67
C ILE A 3 -10.07 -16.42 7.90
N LEU A 4 -10.21 -15.14 7.52
CA LEU A 4 -9.18 -14.41 6.76
C LEU A 4 -7.92 -14.09 7.58
N GLN A 5 -8.05 -13.94 8.91
CA GLN A 5 -6.91 -13.70 9.80
C GLN A 5 -6.04 -14.98 9.97
N GLY A 6 -6.69 -16.16 9.94
CA GLY A 6 -6.02 -17.45 10.01
C GLY A 6 -5.17 -17.75 8.79
N ASP A 7 -5.67 -17.44 7.58
CA ASP A 7 -4.98 -17.72 6.32
C ASP A 7 -3.71 -16.87 6.15
N ALA A 8 -3.75 -15.59 6.56
CA ALA A 8 -2.59 -14.71 6.52
C ALA A 8 -1.48 -15.16 7.50
N CYS A 9 -1.88 -15.60 8.70
CA CYS A 9 -0.94 -16.13 9.72
C CYS A 9 -0.31 -17.45 9.26
N CYS A 10 -1.13 -18.38 8.73
CA CYS A 10 -0.68 -19.66 8.18
C CYS A 10 0.30 -19.48 7.00
N THR A 11 0.10 -18.47 6.17
CA THR A 11 0.96 -18.19 5.01
C THR A 11 2.32 -17.64 5.44
N VAL A 12 2.38 -16.73 6.42
CA VAL A 12 3.66 -16.25 6.98
C VAL A 12 4.43 -17.40 7.65
N SER A 13 3.74 -18.30 8.36
CA SER A 13 4.38 -19.49 8.92
C SER A 13 4.84 -20.49 7.86
N LEU A 14 4.16 -20.62 6.72
CA LEU A 14 4.57 -21.50 5.61
C LEU A 14 5.86 -21.04 4.91
N PHE A 15 6.05 -19.73 4.78
CA PHE A 15 7.30 -19.14 4.26
C PHE A 15 8.43 -19.08 5.30
N ALA A 16 8.09 -19.12 6.60
CA ALA A 16 9.05 -19.29 7.68
C ALA A 16 9.41 -20.77 7.94
N ASP A 17 8.61 -21.71 7.40
CA ASP A 17 8.80 -23.15 7.58
C ASP A 17 10.05 -23.65 6.86
N ALA A 18 10.80 -24.54 7.52
CA ALA A 18 12.08 -25.08 7.05
C ALA A 18 12.00 -25.74 5.66
N ARG A 19 10.82 -26.18 5.20
CA ARG A 19 10.62 -26.72 3.83
C ARG A 19 10.79 -25.69 2.72
N SER A 20 10.32 -24.46 2.91
CA SER A 20 10.45 -23.40 1.89
C SER A 20 11.90 -22.90 1.80
N GLN A 21 12.61 -22.84 2.93
CA GLN A 21 14.07 -22.58 2.96
C GLN A 21 14.88 -23.70 2.31
N SER A 22 14.52 -24.96 2.50
CA SER A 22 15.16 -26.11 1.83
C SER A 22 14.97 -26.08 0.31
N LEU A 23 13.76 -25.76 -0.17
CA LEU A 23 13.46 -25.63 -1.61
C LEU A 23 14.19 -24.45 -2.27
N GLY A 24 14.38 -23.32 -1.57
CA GLY A 24 15.18 -22.20 -2.08
C GLY A 24 16.69 -22.46 -2.06
N ALA A 25 17.18 -23.24 -1.09
CA ALA A 25 18.57 -23.70 -1.04
C ALA A 25 18.91 -24.67 -2.20
N LEU A 26 17.96 -25.53 -2.58
CA LEU A 26 18.08 -26.42 -3.73
C LEU A 26 18.09 -25.67 -5.08
N ASN A 27 17.49 -24.49 -5.16
CA ASN A 27 17.37 -23.72 -6.41
C ASN A 27 18.34 -22.52 -6.53
N LYS A 28 19.31 -22.37 -5.61
CA LYS A 28 20.29 -21.25 -5.58
C LYS A 28 19.68 -19.86 -5.72
N THR A 29 18.41 -19.68 -5.38
CA THR A 29 17.78 -18.36 -5.40
C THR A 29 18.02 -17.71 -4.05
N LYS A 30 18.83 -16.65 -4.01
CA LYS A 30 18.97 -15.82 -2.82
C LYS A 30 17.57 -15.35 -2.43
N PHE A 31 17.09 -15.75 -1.25
CA PHE A 31 15.83 -15.26 -0.68
C PHE A 31 15.94 -13.74 -0.49
N ASN A 32 15.57 -12.99 -1.53
CA ASN A 32 15.56 -11.54 -1.53
C ASN A 32 14.22 -11.05 -0.99
N PHE A 33 14.22 -10.01 -0.15
CA PHE A 33 12.98 -9.35 0.32
C PHE A 33 12.06 -8.93 -0.83
N TYR A 34 12.62 -8.60 -1.99
CA TYR A 34 11.87 -8.32 -3.22
C TYR A 34 11.03 -9.51 -3.70
N PHE A 35 11.56 -10.74 -3.63
CA PHE A 35 10.84 -11.95 -4.02
C PHE A 35 9.71 -12.28 -3.04
N ILE A 36 9.97 -12.13 -1.74
CA ILE A 36 8.97 -12.34 -0.68
C ILE A 36 7.85 -11.31 -0.81
N PHE A 37 8.20 -10.03 -1.00
CA PHE A 37 7.22 -8.97 -1.23
C PHE A 37 6.38 -9.22 -2.49
N LYS A 38 7.02 -9.62 -3.59
CA LYS A 38 6.32 -9.98 -4.83
C LYS A 38 5.38 -11.18 -4.65
N SER A 39 5.80 -12.19 -3.89
CA SER A 39 4.97 -13.36 -3.58
C SER A 39 3.79 -13.01 -2.69
N LEU A 40 4.00 -12.18 -1.66
CA LEU A 40 2.93 -11.72 -0.76
C LEU A 40 1.89 -10.86 -1.49
N MET A 41 2.33 -9.97 -2.38
CA MET A 41 1.47 -9.12 -3.20
C MET A 41 0.62 -9.94 -4.19
N TYR A 42 1.13 -11.08 -4.67
CA TYR A 42 0.38 -11.99 -5.53
C TYR A 42 -0.69 -12.78 -4.76
N LEU A 43 -0.37 -13.26 -3.56
CA LEU A 43 -1.27 -14.08 -2.74
C LEU A 43 -2.41 -13.27 -2.11
N HIS A 44 -2.08 -12.13 -1.48
CA HIS A 44 -3.07 -11.29 -0.78
C HIS A 44 -2.92 -9.81 -1.17
N PRO A 45 -3.27 -9.44 -2.42
CA PRO A 45 -3.02 -8.09 -2.94
C PRO A 45 -3.67 -7.01 -2.09
N VAL A 46 -4.93 -7.19 -1.66
CA VAL A 46 -5.67 -6.17 -0.90
C VAL A 46 -5.07 -5.93 0.49
N TYR A 47 -4.68 -6.98 1.21
CA TYR A 47 -4.10 -6.84 2.55
C TYR A 47 -2.77 -6.08 2.51
N VAL A 48 -1.90 -6.42 1.55
CA VAL A 48 -0.61 -5.73 1.38
C VAL A 48 -0.80 -4.26 1.03
N MET A 49 -1.76 -3.93 0.16
CA MET A 49 -2.07 -2.54 -0.18
C MET A 49 -2.57 -1.75 1.03
N VAL A 50 -3.47 -2.33 1.83
CA VAL A 50 -3.98 -1.66 3.05
C VAL A 50 -2.86 -1.37 4.04
N VAL A 51 -1.98 -2.35 4.29
CA VAL A 51 -0.82 -2.16 5.17
C VAL A 51 0.14 -1.09 4.64
N LEU A 52 0.40 -1.10 3.32
CA LEU A 52 1.25 -0.10 2.68
C LEU A 52 0.65 1.31 2.79
N ILE A 53 -0.64 1.48 2.49
CA ILE A 53 -1.34 2.77 2.61
C ILE A 53 -1.32 3.26 4.05
N ALA A 54 -1.64 2.40 5.03
CA ALA A 54 -1.61 2.76 6.44
C ALA A 54 -0.22 3.21 6.89
N SER A 55 0.83 2.51 6.47
CA SER A 55 2.21 2.91 6.77
C SER A 55 2.60 4.26 6.15
N ILE A 56 2.20 4.52 4.90
CA ILE A 56 2.40 5.82 4.24
C ILE A 56 1.70 6.93 5.01
N PHE A 57 0.48 6.70 5.49
CA PHE A 57 -0.29 7.70 6.24
C PHE A 57 0.37 8.03 7.58
N ILE A 58 0.82 7.02 8.31
CA ILE A 58 1.49 7.19 9.61
C ILE A 58 2.83 7.91 9.43
N ILE A 59 3.68 7.41 8.52
CA ILE A 59 5.03 7.94 8.28
C ILE A 59 4.95 9.35 7.67
N GLY A 60 4.09 9.54 6.66
CA GLY A 60 3.89 10.82 5.99
C GLY A 60 3.37 11.88 6.96
N SER A 61 2.39 11.55 7.81
CA SER A 61 1.84 12.49 8.79
C SER A 61 2.87 12.87 9.84
N TRP A 62 3.63 11.88 10.34
CA TRP A 62 4.71 12.14 11.29
C TRP A 62 5.82 13.00 10.68
N ALA A 63 6.27 12.68 9.46
CA ALA A 63 7.32 13.42 8.77
C ALA A 63 6.91 14.87 8.45
N LEU A 64 5.68 15.08 7.96
CA LEU A 64 5.16 16.43 7.70
C LEU A 64 5.08 17.24 8.99
N ARG A 65 4.63 16.64 10.09
CA ARG A 65 4.57 17.29 11.39
C ARG A 65 5.96 17.71 11.86
N VAL A 66 6.96 16.85 11.74
CA VAL A 66 8.35 17.17 12.13
C VAL A 66 8.88 18.33 11.29
N CYS A 67 8.60 18.36 9.99
CA CYS A 67 9.09 19.43 9.11
C CYS A 67 8.35 20.76 9.26
N GLU A 68 7.08 20.76 9.70
CA GLU A 68 6.26 21.97 9.83
C GLU A 68 6.05 22.46 11.28
N ILE A 69 6.70 21.83 12.27
CA ILE A 69 6.44 22.06 13.71
C ILE A 69 6.65 23.53 14.16
N ASP A 70 7.59 24.22 13.52
CA ASP A 70 8.02 25.57 13.87
C ASP A 70 7.34 26.69 13.05
N HIS A 71 6.74 26.36 11.89
CA HIS A 71 6.25 27.39 10.96
C HIS A 71 4.78 27.78 11.19
N GLN A 72 3.90 26.86 11.60
CA GLN A 72 2.46 27.09 11.66
C GLN A 72 1.82 26.38 12.86
N VAL A 73 1.13 27.13 13.73
CA VAL A 73 0.39 26.55 14.87
C VAL A 73 -0.76 25.66 14.39
N LEU A 74 -1.39 26.01 13.26
CA LEU A 74 -2.45 25.22 12.65
C LEU A 74 -1.97 23.82 12.22
N ASN A 75 -0.70 23.70 11.81
CA ASN A 75 -0.11 22.44 11.35
C ASN A 75 0.44 21.57 12.50
N ARG A 76 0.35 22.01 13.76
CA ARG A 76 0.88 21.25 14.92
C ARG A 76 0.03 20.04 15.30
N SER A 77 -1.26 20.06 14.97
CA SER A 77 -2.17 18.94 15.27
C SER A 77 -1.89 17.77 14.34
N TYR A 78 -1.72 16.57 14.91
CA TYR A 78 -1.52 15.34 14.13
C TYR A 78 -2.66 15.07 13.14
N TRP A 79 -3.89 15.44 13.51
CA TRP A 79 -5.06 15.28 12.65
C TRP A 79 -4.99 16.15 11.39
N ASN A 80 -4.43 17.36 11.50
CA ASN A 80 -4.26 18.27 10.36
C ASN A 80 -3.16 17.76 9.41
N SER A 81 -2.08 17.20 9.95
CA SER A 81 -1.04 16.55 9.14
C SER A 81 -1.57 15.29 8.45
N LEU A 82 -2.38 14.49 9.14
CA LEU A 82 -3.01 13.30 8.57
C LEU A 82 -3.99 13.68 7.45
N TRP A 83 -4.81 14.72 7.66
CA TRP A 83 -5.71 15.28 6.65
C TRP A 83 -4.94 15.72 5.40
N LEU A 84 -3.87 16.51 5.59
CA LEU A 84 -3.02 16.97 4.48
C LEU A 84 -2.43 15.79 3.68
N VAL A 85 -1.94 14.76 4.37
CA VAL A 85 -1.42 13.54 3.73
C VAL A 85 -2.50 12.81 2.96
N ALA A 86 -3.70 12.67 3.52
CA ALA A 86 -4.82 11.99 2.87
C ALA A 86 -5.23 12.71 1.58
N ILE A 87 -5.50 14.01 1.62
CA ILE A 87 -5.91 14.79 0.44
C ILE A 87 -4.83 14.82 -0.65
N THR A 88 -3.55 14.75 -0.25
CA THR A 88 -2.41 14.69 -1.17
C THR A 88 -2.29 13.30 -1.80
N PHE A 89 -2.41 12.25 -1.00
CA PHE A 89 -2.37 10.86 -1.45
C PHE A 89 -3.50 10.54 -2.43
N LEU A 90 -4.70 11.05 -2.15
CA LEU A 90 -5.89 10.95 -3.01
C LEU A 90 -5.83 11.89 -4.21
N SER A 91 -4.79 12.72 -4.35
CA SER A 91 -4.65 13.75 -5.39
C SER A 91 -5.82 14.75 -5.47
N VAL A 92 -6.48 15.02 -4.34
CA VAL A 92 -7.60 15.97 -4.24
C VAL A 92 -7.08 17.40 -4.08
N GLY A 93 -6.22 17.62 -3.08
CA GLY A 93 -5.53 18.90 -2.86
C GLY A 93 -6.45 20.13 -2.68
N TYR A 94 -7.31 20.14 -1.66
CA TYR A 94 -8.21 21.28 -1.38
C TYR A 94 -7.49 22.62 -1.18
N GLY A 95 -6.27 22.60 -0.64
CA GLY A 95 -5.46 23.81 -0.41
C GLY A 95 -5.85 24.60 0.84
N ASP A 96 -6.68 24.03 1.72
CA ASP A 96 -7.02 24.55 3.04
C ASP A 96 -5.82 24.54 4.00
N ILE A 97 -4.98 23.50 3.89
CA ILE A 97 -3.73 23.35 4.63
C ILE A 97 -2.63 23.05 3.62
N VAL A 98 -1.49 23.73 3.73
CA VAL A 98 -0.34 23.55 2.82
C VAL A 98 0.99 23.55 3.58
N PRO A 99 2.01 22.79 3.13
CA PRO A 99 3.35 22.86 3.68
C PRO A 99 4.11 24.08 3.16
N TYR A 100 4.73 24.84 4.08
CA TYR A 100 5.51 26.02 3.73
C TYR A 100 7.01 25.72 3.63
N THR A 101 7.48 24.72 4.36
CA THR A 101 8.89 24.33 4.37
C THR A 101 9.27 23.53 3.12
N SER A 102 10.51 23.67 2.67
CA SER A 102 11.04 22.87 1.56
C SER A 102 10.98 21.37 1.86
N CYS A 103 11.19 20.98 3.11
CA CYS A 103 11.02 19.58 3.54
C CYS A 103 9.56 19.12 3.40
N GLY A 104 8.59 19.88 3.94
CA GLY A 104 7.17 19.53 3.86
C GLY A 104 6.67 19.40 2.42
N ARG A 105 7.16 20.26 1.53
CA ARG A 105 6.88 20.18 0.08
C ARG A 105 7.46 18.92 -0.55
N ALA A 106 8.69 18.54 -0.22
CA ALA A 106 9.29 17.30 -0.70
C ALA A 106 8.50 16.06 -0.23
N ILE A 107 8.02 16.07 1.01
CA ILE A 107 7.17 15.00 1.55
C ILE A 107 5.83 14.95 0.79
N ALA A 108 5.18 16.10 0.56
CA ALA A 108 3.92 16.15 -0.17
C ALA A 108 4.05 15.58 -1.60
N VAL A 109 5.12 15.92 -2.33
CA VAL A 109 5.41 15.36 -3.65
C VAL A 109 5.61 13.85 -3.58
N SER A 110 6.37 13.38 -2.59
CA SER A 110 6.66 11.95 -2.39
C SER A 110 5.37 11.16 -2.11
N VAL A 111 4.51 11.68 -1.23
CA VAL A 111 3.20 11.07 -0.91
C VAL A 111 2.29 11.03 -2.15
N GLY A 112 2.26 12.11 -2.95
CA GLY A 112 1.47 12.15 -4.18
C GLY A 112 1.93 11.11 -5.22
N MET A 113 3.25 10.96 -5.41
CA MET A 113 3.81 9.91 -6.28
C MET A 113 3.40 8.50 -5.81
N LEU A 114 3.53 8.22 -4.51
CA LEU A 114 3.13 6.95 -3.92
C LEU A 114 1.61 6.70 -4.06
N GLY A 115 0.78 7.74 -3.90
CA GLY A 115 -0.66 7.68 -4.11
C GLY A 115 -1.03 7.26 -5.53
N SER A 116 -0.41 7.89 -6.53
CA SER A 116 -0.63 7.52 -7.93
C SER A 116 -0.23 6.06 -8.23
N GLY A 117 0.88 5.59 -7.66
CA GLY A 117 1.32 4.21 -7.77
C GLY A 117 0.34 3.23 -7.11
N CYS A 118 -0.21 3.58 -5.95
CA CYS A 118 -1.23 2.77 -5.27
C CYS A 118 -2.51 2.67 -6.10
N THR A 119 -2.97 3.78 -6.70
CA THR A 119 -4.14 3.79 -7.57
C THR A 119 -3.94 2.88 -8.78
N ALA A 120 -2.76 2.91 -9.41
CA ALA A 120 -2.45 2.01 -10.53
C ALA A 120 -2.49 0.53 -10.12
N LEU A 121 -1.96 0.20 -8.93
CA LEU A 121 -1.98 -1.16 -8.39
C LEU A 121 -3.41 -1.62 -8.07
N VAL A 122 -4.24 -0.74 -7.50
CA VAL A 122 -5.66 -1.03 -7.24
C VAL A 122 -6.39 -1.33 -8.54
N VAL A 123 -6.19 -0.52 -9.59
CA VAL A 123 -6.79 -0.77 -10.92
C VAL A 123 -6.34 -2.11 -11.49
N ALA A 124 -5.06 -2.46 -11.38
CA ALA A 124 -4.54 -3.75 -11.85
C ALA A 124 -5.15 -4.95 -11.10
N VAL A 125 -5.37 -4.83 -9.79
CA VAL A 125 -6.02 -5.88 -8.98
C VAL A 125 -7.50 -5.99 -9.33
N LEU A 126 -8.20 -4.86 -9.46
CA LEU A 126 -9.61 -4.82 -9.86
C LEU A 126 -9.81 -5.43 -11.25
N ALA A 127 -8.96 -5.10 -12.23
CA ALA A 127 -9.01 -5.68 -13.56
C ALA A 127 -8.93 -7.21 -13.52
N GLN A 128 -7.99 -7.77 -12.75
CA GLN A 128 -7.85 -9.23 -12.57
C GLN A 128 -9.05 -9.89 -11.87
N LYS A 129 -9.77 -9.15 -11.00
CA LYS A 129 -10.97 -9.66 -10.33
C LYS A 129 -12.24 -9.52 -11.18
N LEU A 130 -12.26 -8.55 -12.10
CA LEU A 130 -13.35 -8.31 -13.04
C LEU A 130 -13.21 -9.10 -14.34
N GLU A 131 -12.06 -9.74 -14.59
CA GLU A 131 -11.93 -10.74 -15.64
C GLU A 131 -12.91 -11.89 -15.38
N LEU A 132 -14.05 -11.86 -16.09
CA LEU A 132 -15.09 -12.88 -16.02
C LEU A 132 -14.46 -14.27 -16.16
N SER A 133 -14.89 -15.17 -15.27
CA SER A 133 -14.52 -16.58 -15.37
C SER A 133 -14.98 -17.14 -16.71
N ARG A 134 -14.27 -18.15 -17.21
CA ARG A 134 -14.58 -18.80 -18.50
C ARG A 134 -16.04 -19.26 -18.59
N ALA A 135 -16.63 -19.61 -17.44
CA ALA A 135 -18.05 -19.99 -17.31
C ALA A 135 -19.01 -18.81 -17.53
N GLU A 136 -18.70 -17.61 -17.02
CA GLU A 136 -19.52 -16.40 -17.18
C GLU A 136 -19.41 -15.86 -18.61
N LYS A 137 -18.21 -15.92 -19.21
CA LYS A 137 -18.01 -15.63 -20.64
C LYS A 137 -18.79 -16.57 -21.56
N TYR A 138 -19.01 -17.82 -21.15
CA TYR A 138 -19.81 -18.77 -21.91
C TYR A 138 -21.25 -18.27 -21.96
N VAL A 139 -21.89 -18.02 -20.80
CA VAL A 139 -23.29 -17.54 -20.71
C VAL A 139 -23.52 -16.24 -21.49
N HIS A 140 -22.60 -15.27 -21.42
CA HIS A 140 -22.74 -14.00 -22.14
C HIS A 140 -22.64 -14.13 -23.68
N ASN A 141 -22.12 -15.24 -24.20
CA ASN A 141 -22.01 -15.51 -25.63
C ASN A 141 -23.22 -16.29 -26.19
N PHE A 142 -24.20 -16.67 -25.35
CA PHE A 142 -25.42 -17.38 -25.78
C PHE A 142 -26.67 -16.49 -25.87
N ASP A 143 -26.58 -15.23 -25.44
CA ASP A 143 -27.54 -14.17 -25.76
C ASP A 143 -27.13 -13.44 -27.06
#